data_AF-A0A0A8F235-F1
#
_entry.id   AF-A0A0A8F235-F1
#
_cell.length_a   1.000
_cell.length_b   1.000
_cell.length_c   1.000
_cell.angle_alpha   90.00
_cell.angle_beta   90.00
_cell.angle_gamma   90.00
#
_symmetry.space_group_name_H-M   'P 1'
#
loop_
_entity.id
_entity.type
_entity.pdbx_description
1 polymer ?
#
loop_
_entity_poly.entity_id
_entity_poly.type
_entity_poly.pdbx_seq_one_letter_code
_entity_poly.pdbx_strand_id
1 'polypeptide(L)'
;MSEAEAAKAANTHAAACRSMPRGVPSRPDDTEAAELIRNRRWRHRYGTIPRPVHLADFNALRVDIQRSTDWIKTLFASLAQTEPDFLTATPAASGQGTRFAIQPLDRP
;
A
#
# COMPACT_ATOMS: atom_id res chain seq x y z
N MET A 1 0.51 -42.41 -6.59
CA MET A 1 -0.19 -41.12 -6.51
C MET A 1 0.01 -40.40 -7.82
N SER A 2 -1.07 -40.20 -8.54
CA SER A 2 -1.10 -39.50 -9.83
C SER A 2 -1.21 -37.98 -9.63
N GLU A 3 -0.87 -37.22 -10.65
CA GLU A 3 -1.02 -35.76 -10.67
C GLU A 3 -2.46 -35.32 -10.37
N ALA A 4 -3.45 -36.06 -10.87
CA ALA A 4 -4.87 -35.78 -10.63
C ALA A 4 -5.27 -35.97 -9.16
N GLU A 5 -4.71 -36.99 -8.49
CA GLU A 5 -4.95 -37.24 -7.06
C GLU A 5 -4.30 -36.15 -6.20
N ALA A 6 -3.09 -35.73 -6.57
CA ALA A 6 -2.39 -34.63 -5.91
C ALA A 6 -3.14 -33.31 -6.07
N ALA A 7 -3.61 -33.00 -7.29
CA ALA A 7 -4.40 -31.79 -7.57
C ALA A 7 -5.73 -31.78 -6.81
N LYS A 8 -6.41 -32.92 -6.72
CA LYS A 8 -7.65 -33.06 -5.95
C LYS A 8 -7.40 -32.83 -4.45
N ALA A 9 -6.37 -33.46 -3.88
CA ALA A 9 -6.02 -33.29 -2.47
C ALA A 9 -5.62 -31.84 -2.15
N ALA A 10 -4.85 -31.19 -3.01
CA ALA A 10 -4.46 -29.79 -2.87
C ALA A 10 -5.68 -28.85 -2.93
N ASN A 11 -6.60 -29.07 -3.88
CA ASN A 11 -7.82 -28.27 -4.00
C ASN A 11 -8.76 -28.46 -2.80
N THR A 12 -8.90 -29.69 -2.29
CA THR A 12 -9.68 -29.97 -1.08
C THR A 12 -9.06 -29.30 0.15
N HIS A 13 -7.74 -29.37 0.31
CA HIS A 13 -7.04 -28.70 1.39
C HIS A 13 -7.17 -27.17 1.29
N ALA A 14 -6.97 -26.60 0.10
CA ALA A 14 -7.14 -25.17 -0.13
C ALA A 14 -8.57 -24.71 0.14
N ALA A 15 -9.58 -25.51 -0.21
CA ALA A 15 -10.99 -25.22 0.10
C ALA A 15 -11.27 -25.23 1.61
N ALA A 16 -10.70 -26.19 2.35
CA ALA A 16 -10.79 -26.25 3.81
C ALA A 16 -10.00 -25.13 4.50
N CYS A 17 -8.91 -24.67 3.87
CA CYS A 17 -8.08 -23.56 4.34
C CYS A 17 -8.58 -22.19 3.86
N ARG A 18 -9.70 -22.10 3.12
CA ARG A 18 -10.35 -20.80 2.89
C ARG A 18 -10.81 -20.30 4.25
N SER A 19 -9.95 -19.49 4.88
CA SER A 19 -10.25 -18.72 6.07
C SER A 19 -11.64 -18.13 5.91
N MET A 20 -12.48 -18.28 6.94
CA MET A 20 -13.81 -17.67 7.15
C MET A 20 -14.30 -16.77 6.01
N PRO A 21 -15.53 -16.94 5.48
CA PRO A 21 -16.06 -16.14 4.38
C PRO A 21 -16.17 -14.67 4.78
N ARG A 22 -15.05 -13.97 4.81
CA ARG A 22 -14.97 -12.53 4.84
C ARG A 22 -15.17 -12.15 3.40
N GLY A 23 -16.35 -11.61 3.09
CA GLY A 23 -16.57 -10.99 1.79
C GLY A 23 -15.45 -9.99 1.50
N VAL A 24 -15.13 -9.80 0.22
CA VAL A 24 -14.28 -8.68 -0.18
C VAL A 24 -14.93 -7.42 0.39
N PRO A 25 -14.19 -6.54 1.08
CA PRO A 25 -14.75 -5.29 1.60
C PRO A 25 -15.45 -4.52 0.49
N SER A 26 -16.49 -3.76 0.83
CA SER A 26 -17.05 -2.77 -0.10
C SER A 26 -15.93 -1.86 -0.59
N ARG A 27 -15.93 -1.56 -1.89
CA ARG A 27 -14.93 -0.66 -2.46
C ARG A 27 -15.08 0.72 -1.80
N PRO A 28 -14.03 1.25 -1.15
CA PRO A 28 -14.08 2.59 -0.59
C PRO A 28 -14.12 3.64 -1.69
N ASP A 29 -14.65 4.82 -1.37
CA ASP A 29 -14.48 5.99 -2.24
C ASP A 29 -13.01 6.50 -2.23
N ASP A 30 -12.72 7.54 -3.02
CA ASP A 30 -11.36 8.05 -3.16
C ASP A 30 -10.85 8.74 -1.88
N THR A 31 -11.74 9.38 -1.13
CA THR A 31 -11.42 10.03 0.15
C THR A 31 -11.07 8.98 1.20
N GLU A 32 -11.92 7.98 1.38
CA GLU A 32 -11.71 6.86 2.29
C GLU A 32 -10.42 6.11 1.96
N ALA A 33 -10.17 5.83 0.67
CA ALA A 33 -8.94 5.17 0.24
C ALA A 33 -7.69 6.02 0.52
N ALA A 34 -7.77 7.33 0.33
CA ALA A 34 -6.67 8.26 0.61
C ALA A 34 -6.37 8.32 2.12
N GLU A 35 -7.40 8.35 2.96
CA GLU A 35 -7.26 8.33 4.42
C GLU A 35 -6.64 7.03 4.92
N LEU A 36 -7.03 5.88 4.37
CA LEU A 36 -6.40 4.58 4.71
C LEU A 36 -4.89 4.60 4.44
N ILE A 37 -4.48 5.13 3.29
CA ILE A 37 -3.07 5.28 2.93
C ILE A 37 -2.38 6.27 3.88
N ARG A 38 -2.97 7.45 4.09
CA ARG A 38 -2.40 8.51 4.95
C ARG A 38 -2.22 8.01 6.39
N ASN A 39 -3.22 7.34 6.96
CA ASN A 39 -3.17 6.78 8.31
C ASN A 39 -2.09 5.70 8.46
N ARG A 40 -1.98 4.80 7.47
CA ARG A 40 -0.89 3.80 7.44
C ARG A 40 0.48 4.49 7.40
N ARG A 41 0.60 5.57 6.62
CA ARG A 41 1.85 6.31 6.43
C ARG A 41 2.21 7.22 7.59
N TRP A 42 1.23 7.73 8.34
CA TRP A 42 1.46 8.53 9.53
C TRP A 42 2.33 7.81 10.56
N ARG A 43 2.15 6.50 10.73
CA ARG A 43 2.97 5.67 11.64
C ARG A 43 4.44 5.62 11.24
N HIS A 44 4.75 5.87 9.97
CA HIS A 44 6.13 5.88 9.47
C HIS A 44 6.88 7.20 9.79
N ARG A 45 6.19 8.20 10.34
CA ARG A 45 6.81 9.44 10.82
C ARG A 45 7.53 9.30 12.16
N TYR A 46 7.38 8.17 12.87
CA TYR A 46 8.14 7.92 14.08
C TYR A 46 9.61 7.61 13.74
N GLY A 47 10.49 8.50 14.21
CA GLY A 47 11.94 8.45 13.99
C GLY A 47 12.48 9.85 13.69
N THR A 48 13.76 9.92 13.30
CA THR A 48 14.47 11.17 12.97
C THR A 48 14.87 11.27 11.50
N ILE A 49 14.64 10.22 10.70
CA ILE A 49 15.12 10.13 9.32
C ILE A 49 13.92 9.96 8.37
N PRO A 50 13.91 10.65 7.21
CA PRO A 50 12.90 10.44 6.18
C PRO A 50 12.83 8.98 5.74
N ARG A 51 11.61 8.44 5.62
CA ARG A 51 11.40 7.04 5.22
C ARG A 51 10.96 6.95 3.76
N PRO A 52 11.68 6.21 2.91
CA PRO A 52 11.25 6.02 1.52
C PRO A 52 9.93 5.25 1.45
N VAL A 53 9.09 5.61 0.49
CA VAL A 53 7.85 4.90 0.20
C VAL A 53 8.08 3.91 -0.94
N HIS A 54 7.80 2.64 -0.69
CA HIS A 54 7.85 1.59 -1.71
C HIS A 54 6.44 1.15 -2.09
N LEU A 55 6.20 0.91 -3.39
CA LEU A 55 4.90 0.42 -3.86
C LEU A 55 4.54 -0.96 -3.26
N ALA A 56 5.56 -1.78 -2.97
CA ALA A 56 5.38 -3.11 -2.37
C ALA A 56 4.76 -3.07 -0.97
N ASP A 57 4.96 -1.99 -0.22
CA ASP A 57 4.37 -1.80 1.11
C ASP A 57 2.83 -1.76 1.06
N PHE A 58 2.24 -1.47 -0.11
CA PHE A 58 0.80 -1.41 -0.30
C PHE A 58 0.19 -2.77 -0.68
N ASN A 59 1.00 -3.81 -0.91
CA ASN A 59 0.50 -5.13 -1.31
C ASN A 59 -0.54 -5.66 -0.32
N ALA A 60 -0.27 -5.51 0.98
CA ALA A 60 -1.19 -5.90 2.04
C ALA A 60 -2.44 -4.99 2.15
N LEU A 61 -2.41 -3.78 1.59
CA LEU A 61 -3.49 -2.80 1.58
C LEU A 61 -4.34 -2.83 0.31
N ARG A 62 -3.90 -3.54 -0.75
CA ARG A 62 -4.56 -3.52 -2.07
C ARG A 62 -6.02 -3.94 -2.01
N VAL A 63 -6.33 -4.92 -1.16
CA VAL A 63 -7.69 -5.42 -0.96
C VAL A 63 -8.57 -4.37 -0.28
N ASP A 64 -8.00 -3.60 0.65
CA ASP A 64 -8.75 -2.59 1.40
C ASP A 64 -9.00 -1.33 0.54
N ILE A 65 -7.97 -0.83 -0.14
CA ILE A 65 -8.07 0.42 -0.92
C ILE A 65 -8.70 0.22 -2.30
N GLN A 66 -8.54 -0.96 -2.90
CA GLN A 66 -9.05 -1.31 -4.23
C GLN A 66 -8.72 -0.24 -5.31
N ARG A 67 -7.50 0.30 -5.29
CA ARG A 67 -6.99 1.30 -6.23
C ARG A 67 -5.77 0.81 -7.02
N SER A 68 -5.64 1.34 -8.23
CA SER A 68 -4.52 1.05 -9.12
C SER A 68 -3.21 1.64 -8.59
N THR A 69 -2.09 1.13 -9.08
CA THR A 69 -0.77 1.71 -8.77
C THR A 69 -0.69 3.18 -9.19
N ASP A 70 -1.28 3.53 -10.34
CA ASP A 70 -1.19 4.89 -10.85
C ASP A 70 -2.04 5.86 -10.03
N TRP A 71 -3.20 5.43 -9.53
CA TRP A 71 -3.96 6.22 -8.57
C TRP A 71 -3.14 6.52 -7.29
N ILE A 72 -2.42 5.52 -6.76
CA ILE A 72 -1.56 5.70 -5.59
C ILE A 72 -0.42 6.69 -5.88
N LYS A 73 0.20 6.62 -7.06
CA LYS A 73 1.25 7.58 -7.47
C LYS A 73 0.70 9.00 -7.55
N THR A 74 -0.47 9.18 -8.17
CA THR A 74 -1.13 10.49 -8.27
C THR A 74 -1.47 11.05 -6.89
N LEU A 75 -1.97 10.21 -5.98
CA LEU A 75 -2.20 10.59 -4.60
C LEU A 75 -0.91 11.08 -3.92
N PHE A 76 0.22 10.37 -4.06
CA PHE A 76 1.49 10.84 -3.47
C PHE A 76 2.03 12.10 -4.10
N ALA A 77 1.87 12.28 -5.41
CA ALA A 77 2.22 13.53 -6.06
C ALA A 77 1.39 14.71 -5.50
N SER A 78 0.08 14.50 -5.30
CA SER A 78 -0.80 15.50 -4.68
C SER A 78 -0.42 15.78 -3.23
N LEU A 79 -0.22 14.75 -2.40
CA LEU A 79 0.19 14.90 -1.01
C LEU A 79 1.55 15.60 -0.88
N ALA A 80 2.49 15.35 -1.79
CA ALA A 80 3.78 16.03 -1.79
C ALA A 80 3.65 17.55 -2.03
N GLN A 81 2.62 17.97 -2.76
CA GLN A 81 2.34 19.37 -3.05
C GLN A 81 1.55 20.03 -1.91
N THR A 82 0.58 19.32 -1.33
CA THR A 82 -0.33 19.89 -0.32
C THR A 82 0.18 19.76 1.11
N GLU A 83 1.01 18.76 1.39
CA GLU A 83 1.53 18.44 2.73
C GLU A 83 3.05 18.12 2.68
N PRO A 84 3.92 19.08 2.30
CA PRO A 84 5.36 18.83 2.15
C PRO A 84 6.05 18.41 3.47
N ASP A 85 5.54 18.85 4.62
CA ASP A 85 6.00 18.44 5.95
C ASP A 85 5.66 16.99 6.29
N PHE A 86 4.76 16.37 5.52
CA PHE A 86 4.37 14.98 5.66
C PHE A 86 5.10 14.08 4.67
N LEU A 87 5.11 14.48 3.40
CA LEU A 87 5.64 13.67 2.30
C LEU A 87 6.34 14.59 1.30
N THR A 88 7.56 14.23 0.91
CA THR A 88 8.30 14.93 -0.13
C THR A 88 8.43 14.07 -1.37
N ALA A 89 8.56 14.73 -2.52
CA ALA A 89 8.81 14.11 -3.81
C ALA A 89 10.14 14.61 -4.37
N THR A 90 11.02 13.68 -4.76
CA THR A 90 12.31 14.02 -5.40
C THR A 90 12.46 13.23 -6.70
N PRO A 91 13.06 13.80 -7.75
CA PRO A 91 13.41 13.04 -8.94
C PRO A 91 14.31 11.85 -8.58
N ALA A 92 14.10 10.70 -9.20
CA ALA A 92 15.02 9.58 -9.04
C ALA A 92 16.39 9.93 -9.64
N ALA A 93 17.49 9.46 -9.03
CA ALA A 93 18.85 9.70 -9.51
C ALA A 93 19.10 9.18 -10.94
N SER A 94 18.30 8.22 -11.41
CA SER A 94 18.31 7.73 -12.79
C SER A 94 17.72 8.71 -13.81
N GLY A 95 17.15 9.84 -13.37
CA GLY A 95 16.37 10.76 -14.20
C GLY A 95 14.98 10.22 -14.58
N GLN A 96 14.64 8.99 -14.17
CA GLN A 96 13.38 8.35 -14.49
C GLN A 96 12.54 8.10 -13.24
N GLY A 97 11.41 8.79 -13.16
CA GLY A 97 10.43 8.64 -12.10
C GLY A 97 10.70 9.49 -10.86
N THR A 98 9.87 9.28 -9.85
CA THR A 98 9.82 10.09 -8.62
C THR A 98 9.98 9.17 -7.41
N ARG A 99 10.81 9.60 -6.46
CA ARG A 99 10.95 9.01 -5.14
C ARG A 99 10.15 9.82 -4.14
N PHE A 100 9.34 9.12 -3.35
CA PHE A 100 8.58 9.73 -2.27
C PHE A 100 9.19 9.35 -0.93
N ALA A 101 9.24 10.30 0.00
CA ALA A 101 9.74 10.06 1.35
C ALA A 101 8.81 10.68 2.39
N ILE A 102 8.36 9.87 3.35
CA ILE A 102 7.64 10.32 4.53
C ILE A 102 8.62 11.06 5.44
N GLN A 103 8.29 12.29 5.80
CA GLN A 103 9.11 13.09 6.70
C GLN A 103 8.83 12.69 8.15
N PRO A 104 9.87 12.65 9.01
CA PRO A 104 9.67 12.42 10.44
C PRO A 104 8.76 13.50 11.03
N LEU A 105 8.21 13.24 12.20
CA LEU A 105 7.67 14.33 13.02
C LEU A 105 8.86 15.19 13.42
N ASP A 106 8.82 16.48 13.11
CA ASP A 106 9.66 17.46 13.80
C ASP A 106 9.28 17.38 15.28
N ARG A 107 10.08 16.63 16.05
CA ARG A 107 10.03 16.73 17.50
C ARG A 107 10.97 17.87 17.88
N PRO A 108 10.50 18.87 18.65
CA PRO A 108 11.42 19.73 19.39
C PRO A 108 12.28 18.91 20.37
#